data_AF-A0A8T7KYS4-F1
#
_entry.id   AF-A0A8T7KYS4-F1
#
_cell.length_a   1.000
_cell.length_b   1.000
_cell.length_c   1.000
_cell.angle_alpha   90.00
_cell.angle_beta   90.00
_cell.angle_gamma   90.00
#
_symmetry.space_group_name_H-M   'P 1'
#
loop_
_entity.id
_entity.type
_entity.pdbx_description
1 polymer ?
#
loop_
_entity_poly.entity_id
_entity_poly.type
_entity_poly.pdbx_seq_one_letter_code
_entity_poly.pdbx_strand_id
1 'polypeptide(L)'
;MNIELISAIVGFTLTLLVFSYLFGDNPLFRFAVYLFIGVSSGYAAAVIWHYVLMPKLITPLMNDPNRNILLIVPLVLSFSLLAKLLPRISWLGAFAMAILVGVGAAAAVGGALLGTLIPQAQASIDAFGLGGASNPFAKLGEAVVMLAGTVLTLAAFHFGAKRAPDGTPKRNVLVEWVAWFGRLFIAITFGVLFAGVYLAALVAMIERLGSIIQFILQLIGS
;
A
#
# COMPACT_ATOMS: atom_id res chain seq x y z
N MET A 1 3.50 31.73 -21.70
CA MET A 1 3.62 31.36 -20.27
C MET A 1 4.20 29.96 -20.23
N ASN A 2 5.40 29.78 -19.66
CA ASN A 2 6.07 28.47 -19.63
C ASN A 2 5.28 27.48 -18.79
N ILE A 3 5.25 26.20 -19.20
CA ILE A 3 4.57 25.10 -18.48
C ILE A 3 5.03 25.04 -17.02
N GLU A 4 6.30 25.33 -16.77
CA GLU A 4 6.92 25.39 -15.44
C GLU A 4 6.29 26.46 -14.54
N LEU A 5 5.91 27.61 -15.09
CA LEU A 5 5.29 28.69 -14.33
C LEU A 5 3.85 28.33 -13.97
N ILE A 6 3.12 27.72 -14.90
CA ILE A 6 1.74 27.24 -14.65
C ILE A 6 1.75 26.13 -13.59
N SER A 7 2.63 25.15 -13.71
CA SER A 7 2.74 24.06 -12.74
C SER A 7 3.20 24.56 -11.37
N ALA A 8 4.09 25.56 -11.32
CA ALA A 8 4.49 26.23 -10.08
C ALA A 8 3.32 26.96 -9.42
N ILE A 9 2.54 27.76 -10.15
CA ILE A 9 1.36 28.46 -9.60
C ILE A 9 0.33 27.47 -9.07
N VAL A 10 0.02 26.43 -9.85
CA VAL A 10 -0.97 25.42 -9.46
C VAL A 10 -0.49 24.65 -8.22
N GLY A 11 0.78 24.23 -8.23
CA GLY A 11 1.40 23.53 -7.09
C GLY A 11 1.43 24.39 -5.83
N PHE A 12 1.82 25.66 -5.96
CA PHE A 12 1.82 26.63 -4.86
C PHE A 12 0.43 26.80 -4.27
N THR A 13 -0.57 27.05 -5.13
CA THR A 13 -1.96 27.26 -4.71
C THR A 13 -2.52 26.03 -3.99
N LEU A 14 -2.35 24.84 -4.57
CA LEU A 14 -2.80 23.58 -3.95
C LEU A 14 -2.10 23.33 -2.61
N THR A 15 -0.81 23.63 -2.50
CA THR A 15 -0.05 23.46 -1.25
C THR A 15 -0.60 24.38 -0.16
N LEU A 16 -0.92 25.64 -0.48
CA LEU A 16 -1.56 26.55 0.48
C LEU A 16 -2.95 26.07 0.90
N LEU A 17 -3.76 25.55 -0.03
CA LEU A 17 -5.08 25.00 0.28
C LEU A 17 -4.98 23.79 1.25
N VAL A 18 -3.96 22.94 1.07
CA VAL A 18 -3.71 21.80 1.98
C VAL A 18 -3.21 22.28 3.35
N PHE A 19 -2.24 23.19 3.39
CA PHE A 19 -1.73 23.75 4.65
C PHE A 19 -2.78 24.53 5.44
N SER A 20 -3.82 25.02 4.77
CA SER A 20 -4.97 25.69 5.40
C SER A 20 -5.60 24.85 6.53
N TYR A 21 -5.49 23.51 6.46
CA TYR A 21 -5.92 22.59 7.52
C TYR A 21 -5.28 22.87 8.89
N LEU A 22 -4.06 23.42 8.93
CA LEU A 22 -3.38 23.74 10.20
C LEU A 22 -4.17 24.75 11.05
N PHE A 23 -4.98 25.60 10.40
CA PHE A 23 -5.83 26.59 11.06
C PHE A 23 -7.25 26.07 11.37
N GLY A 24 -7.50 24.77 11.15
CA GLY A 24 -8.79 24.12 11.35
C GLY A 24 -9.46 23.65 10.05
N ASP A 25 -10.65 23.07 10.18
CA ASP A 25 -11.43 22.59 9.03
C ASP A 25 -12.10 23.76 8.29
N ASN A 26 -11.62 24.04 7.07
CA ASN A 26 -12.05 25.18 6.28
C ASN A 26 -12.46 24.76 4.86
N PRO A 27 -13.29 25.57 4.16
CA PRO A 27 -13.80 25.20 2.84
C PRO A 27 -12.68 25.05 1.79
N LEU A 28 -11.56 25.75 1.96
CA LEU A 28 -10.41 25.71 1.07
C LEU A 28 -9.71 24.35 1.09
N PHE A 29 -9.48 23.81 2.30
CA PHE A 29 -8.93 22.48 2.50
C PHE A 29 -9.87 21.40 1.96
N ARG A 30 -11.17 21.50 2.26
CA ARG A 30 -12.18 20.56 1.74
C ARG A 30 -12.21 20.53 0.22
N PHE A 31 -12.10 21.69 -0.43
CA PHE A 31 -11.99 21.78 -1.89
C PHE A 31 -10.76 21.04 -2.42
N ALA A 32 -9.58 21.26 -1.81
CA ALA A 32 -8.37 20.55 -2.22
C ALA A 32 -8.50 19.03 -2.07
N VAL A 33 -9.13 18.56 -0.98
CA VAL A 33 -9.40 17.13 -0.76
C VAL A 33 -10.36 16.56 -1.81
N TYR A 34 -11.46 17.25 -2.11
CA TYR A 34 -12.40 16.79 -3.14
C TYR A 34 -11.79 16.79 -4.54
N LEU A 35 -10.98 17.81 -4.87
CA LEU A 35 -10.23 17.85 -6.12
C LEU A 35 -9.24 16.68 -6.18
N PHE A 36 -8.51 16.41 -5.11
CA PHE A 36 -7.57 15.28 -5.04
C PHE A 36 -8.27 13.93 -5.24
N ILE A 37 -9.41 13.71 -4.57
CA ILE A 37 -10.22 12.48 -4.73
C ILE A 37 -10.75 12.37 -6.16
N GLY A 38 -11.25 13.46 -6.73
CA GLY A 38 -11.75 13.51 -8.11
C GLY A 38 -10.67 13.19 -9.14
N VAL A 39 -9.49 13.80 -9.02
CA VAL A 39 -8.35 13.55 -9.91
C VAL A 39 -7.84 12.11 -9.74
N SER A 40 -7.74 11.61 -8.51
CA SER A 40 -7.27 10.24 -8.24
C SER A 40 -8.21 9.19 -8.81
N SER A 41 -9.52 9.36 -8.62
CA SER A 41 -10.54 8.46 -9.19
C SER A 41 -10.63 8.56 -10.71
N GLY A 42 -10.51 9.77 -11.27
CA GLY A 42 -10.46 10.00 -12.72
C GLY A 42 -9.23 9.37 -13.38
N TYR A 43 -8.05 9.50 -12.77
CA TYR A 43 -6.84 8.85 -13.24
C TYR A 43 -6.98 7.32 -13.18
N ALA A 44 -7.48 6.77 -12.08
CA ALA A 44 -7.74 5.34 -11.96
C ALA A 44 -8.70 4.84 -13.05
N ALA A 45 -9.79 5.58 -13.32
CA ALA A 45 -10.72 5.27 -14.39
C ALA A 45 -10.05 5.30 -15.79
N ALA A 46 -9.21 6.29 -16.05
CA ALA A 46 -8.45 6.38 -17.31
C ALA A 46 -7.46 5.22 -17.48
N VAL A 47 -6.76 4.84 -16.41
CA VAL A 47 -5.85 3.68 -16.39
C VAL A 47 -6.62 2.40 -16.67
N ILE A 48 -7.75 2.18 -15.99
CA ILE A 48 -8.60 1.00 -16.23
C ILE A 48 -9.11 0.99 -17.68
N TRP A 49 -9.54 2.14 -18.21
CA TRP A 49 -9.98 2.25 -19.58
C TRP A 49 -8.88 1.84 -20.58
N HIS A 50 -7.69 2.44 -20.44
CA HIS A 50 -6.62 2.29 -21.42
C HIS A 50 -5.88 0.95 -21.30
N TYR A 51 -5.63 0.46 -20.08
CA TYR A 51 -4.83 -0.74 -19.84
C TYR A 51 -5.65 -2.01 -19.63
N VAL A 52 -6.95 -1.90 -19.35
CA VAL A 52 -7.80 -3.06 -19.06
C VAL A 52 -8.97 -3.15 -20.04
N LEU A 53 -9.90 -2.20 -20.03
CA LEU A 53 -11.15 -2.31 -20.81
C LEU A 53 -10.89 -2.35 -22.31
N MET A 54 -10.12 -1.39 -22.85
CA MET A 54 -9.83 -1.37 -24.28
C MET A 54 -9.09 -2.64 -24.75
N PRO A 55 -7.88 -2.94 -24.26
CA PRO A 55 -7.08 -4.03 -24.81
C PRO A 55 -7.59 -5.43 -24.42
N LYS A 56 -8.23 -5.60 -23.26
CA LYS A 56 -8.64 -6.93 -22.77
C LYS A 56 -10.11 -7.27 -23.01
N LEU A 57 -10.96 -6.27 -23.27
CA LEU A 57 -12.40 -6.51 -23.47
C LEU A 57 -12.86 -6.02 -24.85
N ILE A 58 -12.65 -4.76 -25.18
CA ILE A 58 -13.24 -4.13 -26.36
C ILE A 58 -12.54 -4.60 -27.65
N THR A 59 -11.21 -4.45 -27.73
CA THR A 59 -10.44 -4.81 -28.93
C THR A 59 -10.57 -6.29 -29.32
N PRO A 60 -10.47 -7.27 -28.40
CA PRO A 60 -10.63 -8.68 -28.76
C PRO A 60 -12.06 -9.03 -29.22
N LEU A 61 -13.07 -8.36 -28.65
CA LEU A 61 -14.47 -8.58 -29.02
C LEU A 61 -14.80 -7.97 -30.39
N MET A 62 -14.16 -6.85 -30.75
CA MET A 62 -14.31 -6.23 -32.07
C MET A 62 -13.60 -7.01 -33.18
N ASN A 63 -12.41 -7.56 -32.88
CA ASN A 63 -11.60 -8.24 -33.89
C ASN A 63 -12.07 -9.68 -34.16
N ASP A 64 -12.37 -10.46 -33.12
CA ASP A 64 -12.76 -11.86 -33.25
C ASP A 64 -13.86 -12.25 -32.24
N PRO A 65 -15.14 -11.88 -32.51
CA PRO A 65 -16.24 -12.14 -31.58
C PRO A 65 -16.41 -13.63 -31.24
N ASN A 66 -16.26 -14.51 -32.24
CA ASN A 66 -16.53 -15.94 -32.11
C ASN A 66 -15.48 -16.69 -31.29
N ARG A 67 -14.22 -16.26 -31.33
CA ARG A 67 -13.13 -16.87 -30.55
C ARG A 67 -13.14 -16.39 -29.09
N ASN A 68 -13.67 -15.19 -28.86
CA ASN A 68 -13.63 -14.51 -27.58
C ASN A 68 -14.98 -14.50 -26.84
N ILE A 69 -15.87 -15.47 -27.13
CA ILE A 69 -17.18 -15.63 -26.46
C ILE A 69 -17.06 -15.64 -24.93
N LEU A 70 -15.96 -16.16 -24.37
CA LEU A 70 -15.73 -16.19 -22.92
C LEU A 70 -15.63 -14.77 -22.31
N LEU A 71 -15.27 -13.75 -23.09
CA LEU A 71 -15.23 -12.34 -22.66
C LEU A 71 -16.63 -11.72 -22.48
N ILE A 72 -17.69 -12.40 -22.94
CA ILE A 72 -19.07 -11.98 -22.65
C ILE A 72 -19.37 -12.09 -21.15
N VAL A 73 -18.78 -13.07 -20.46
CA VAL A 73 -18.96 -13.24 -19.01
C VAL A 73 -18.51 -12.00 -18.23
N PRO A 74 -17.25 -11.51 -18.33
CA PRO A 74 -16.85 -10.28 -17.65
C PRO A 74 -17.61 -9.03 -18.14
N LEU A 75 -18.09 -9.00 -19.39
CA LEU A 75 -18.92 -7.90 -19.88
C LEU A 75 -20.29 -7.87 -19.17
N VAL A 76 -20.96 -9.02 -19.07
CA VAL A 76 -22.24 -9.16 -18.35
C VAL A 76 -22.06 -8.84 -16.88
N LEU A 77 -20.98 -9.32 -16.24
CA LEU A 77 -20.67 -8.99 -14.85
C LEU A 77 -20.40 -7.49 -14.65
N SER A 78 -19.70 -6.85 -15.59
CA SER A 78 -19.43 -5.41 -15.55
C SER A 78 -20.71 -4.60 -15.69
N PHE A 79 -21.60 -4.98 -16.59
CA PHE A 79 -22.91 -4.34 -16.74
C PHE A 79 -23.80 -4.60 -15.51
N SER A 80 -23.72 -5.79 -14.93
CA SER A 80 -24.42 -6.12 -13.69
C SER A 80 -24.01 -5.25 -12.50
N LEU A 81 -22.76 -4.75 -12.46
CA LEU A 81 -22.34 -3.78 -11.44
C LEU A 81 -23.09 -2.45 -11.58
N LEU A 82 -23.48 -2.03 -12.79
CA LEU A 82 -24.31 -0.83 -12.97
C LEU A 82 -25.69 -0.98 -12.32
N ALA A 83 -26.20 -2.21 -12.21
CA ALA A 83 -27.46 -2.49 -11.52
C ALA A 83 -27.43 -2.11 -10.02
N LYS A 84 -26.25 -1.97 -9.41
CA LYS A 84 -26.14 -1.46 -8.02
C LYS A 84 -26.52 0.01 -7.87
N LEU A 85 -26.50 0.81 -8.93
CA LEU A 85 -26.94 2.21 -8.87
C LEU A 85 -28.46 2.30 -8.67
N LEU A 86 -29.21 1.24 -8.97
CA LEU A 86 -30.66 1.17 -8.86
C LEU A 86 -31.07 0.20 -7.73
N PRO A 87 -31.65 0.69 -6.62
CA PRO A 87 -31.97 -0.14 -5.46
C PRO A 87 -32.81 -1.40 -5.78
N ARG A 88 -33.70 -1.30 -6.79
CA ARG A 88 -34.64 -2.36 -7.19
C ARG A 88 -33.99 -3.57 -7.88
N ILE A 89 -32.86 -3.40 -8.57
CA ILE A 89 -32.16 -4.46 -9.32
C ILE A 89 -30.77 -4.79 -8.76
N SER A 90 -30.48 -4.27 -7.56
CA SER A 90 -29.19 -4.41 -6.87
C SER A 90 -28.73 -5.86 -6.64
N TRP A 91 -29.66 -6.82 -6.60
CA TRP A 91 -29.37 -8.24 -6.43
C TRP A 91 -28.56 -8.84 -7.59
N LEU A 92 -28.76 -8.36 -8.83
CA LEU A 92 -27.96 -8.81 -9.98
C LEU A 92 -26.48 -8.45 -9.79
N GLY A 93 -26.23 -7.24 -9.28
CA GLY A 93 -24.87 -6.76 -9.00
C GLY A 93 -24.19 -7.45 -7.82
N ALA A 94 -24.92 -8.23 -7.01
CA ALA A 94 -24.34 -8.97 -5.88
C ALA A 94 -23.40 -10.09 -6.36
N PHE A 95 -23.73 -10.78 -7.46
CA PHE A 95 -22.86 -11.81 -8.03
C PHE A 95 -21.53 -11.26 -8.53
N ALA A 96 -21.57 -10.14 -9.25
CA ALA A 96 -20.36 -9.47 -9.73
C ALA A 96 -19.48 -8.99 -8.56
N MET A 97 -20.10 -8.52 -7.48
CA MET A 97 -19.37 -8.10 -6.27
C MET A 97 -18.77 -9.26 -5.50
N ALA A 98 -19.45 -10.40 -5.41
CA ALA A 98 -18.89 -11.61 -4.80
C ALA A 98 -17.63 -12.06 -5.54
N ILE A 99 -17.66 -12.03 -6.88
CA ILE A 99 -16.48 -12.33 -7.71
C ILE A 99 -15.39 -11.28 -7.49
N LEU A 100 -15.73 -9.98 -7.48
CA LEU A 100 -14.74 -8.91 -7.27
C LEU A 100 -14.05 -9.04 -5.90
N VAL A 101 -14.81 -9.34 -4.84
CA VAL A 101 -14.26 -9.57 -3.50
C VAL A 101 -13.42 -10.85 -3.46
N GLY A 102 -13.87 -11.94 -4.09
CA GLY A 102 -13.12 -13.19 -4.17
C GLY A 102 -11.79 -13.03 -4.90
N VAL A 103 -11.79 -12.37 -6.06
CA VAL A 103 -10.58 -12.05 -6.84
C VAL A 103 -9.70 -11.07 -6.07
N GLY A 104 -10.27 -10.06 -5.41
CA GLY A 104 -9.53 -9.12 -4.56
C GLY A 104 -8.85 -9.81 -3.38
N ALA A 105 -9.54 -10.73 -2.71
CA ALA A 105 -8.99 -11.53 -1.62
C ALA A 105 -7.88 -12.47 -2.14
N ALA A 106 -8.09 -13.14 -3.27
CA ALA A 106 -7.07 -13.99 -3.89
C ALA A 106 -5.84 -13.17 -4.32
N ALA A 107 -6.02 -11.97 -4.88
CA ALA A 107 -4.95 -11.07 -5.25
C ALA A 107 -4.20 -10.51 -4.02
N ALA A 108 -4.91 -10.22 -2.92
CA ALA A 108 -4.29 -9.79 -1.67
C ALA A 108 -3.45 -10.91 -1.04
N VAL A 109 -3.99 -12.13 -0.96
CA VAL A 109 -3.28 -13.31 -0.44
C VAL A 109 -2.10 -13.67 -1.33
N GLY A 110 -2.32 -13.74 -2.65
CA GLY A 110 -1.27 -14.02 -3.63
C GLY A 110 -0.20 -12.94 -3.66
N GLY A 111 -0.59 -11.66 -3.57
CA GLY A 111 0.32 -10.52 -3.50
C GLY A 111 1.14 -10.52 -2.21
N ALA A 112 0.54 -10.87 -1.07
CA ALA A 112 1.29 -11.05 0.18
C ALA A 112 2.27 -12.23 0.08
N LEU A 113 1.83 -13.38 -0.44
CA LEU A 113 2.69 -14.56 -0.59
C LEU A 113 3.86 -14.31 -1.54
N LEU A 114 3.57 -13.91 -2.78
CA LEU A 114 4.58 -13.74 -3.84
C LEU A 114 5.38 -12.46 -3.68
N GLY A 115 4.75 -11.39 -3.20
CA GLY A 115 5.38 -10.08 -3.06
C GLY A 115 6.16 -9.90 -1.75
N THR A 116 5.84 -10.68 -0.71
CA THR A 116 6.52 -10.54 0.59
C THR A 116 7.05 -11.85 1.14
N LEU A 117 6.20 -12.84 1.41
CA LEU A 117 6.60 -14.03 2.17
C LEU A 117 7.66 -14.88 1.45
N ILE A 118 7.50 -15.14 0.15
CA ILE A 118 8.48 -15.92 -0.62
C ILE A 118 9.81 -15.17 -0.75
N PRO A 119 9.85 -13.90 -1.21
CA PRO A 119 11.11 -13.15 -1.25
C PRO A 119 11.78 -13.02 0.12
N GLN A 120 11.02 -12.86 1.20
CA GLN A 120 11.56 -12.82 2.56
C GLN A 120 12.15 -14.16 3.01
N ALA A 121 11.50 -15.27 2.67
CA ALA A 121 12.03 -16.61 2.94
C ALA A 121 13.32 -16.87 2.14
N GLN A 122 13.35 -16.47 0.86
CA GLN A 122 14.54 -16.57 0.02
C GLN A 122 15.69 -15.71 0.56
N ALA A 123 15.44 -14.45 0.88
CA ALA A 123 16.43 -13.56 1.49
C ALA A 123 16.98 -14.11 2.82
N SER A 124 16.14 -14.78 3.61
CA SER A 124 16.56 -15.44 4.85
C SER A 124 17.46 -16.64 4.58
N ILE A 125 17.22 -17.39 3.50
CA ILE A 125 18.09 -18.51 3.08
C ILE A 125 19.42 -17.97 2.53
N ASP A 126 19.36 -16.95 1.67
CA ASP A 126 20.53 -16.33 1.04
C ASP A 126 21.46 -15.65 2.05
N ALA A 127 20.92 -15.17 3.17
CA ALA A 127 21.71 -14.64 4.28
C ALA A 127 22.75 -15.66 4.79
N PHE A 128 22.44 -16.96 4.73
CA PHE A 128 23.34 -18.05 5.13
C PHE A 128 24.23 -18.58 4.00
N GLY A 129 24.07 -18.07 2.77
CA GLY A 129 24.94 -18.41 1.65
C GLY A 129 26.33 -17.82 1.83
N LEU A 130 27.31 -18.63 2.26
CA LEU A 130 28.71 -18.18 2.47
C LEU A 130 29.52 -18.02 1.17
N GLY A 131 28.92 -18.30 0.00
CA GLY A 131 29.58 -18.16 -1.29
C GLY A 131 29.93 -16.70 -1.61
N GLY A 132 31.20 -16.42 -1.91
CA GLY A 132 31.67 -15.12 -2.39
C GLY A 132 31.82 -14.02 -1.32
N ALA A 133 31.74 -14.34 -0.03
CA ALA A 133 31.86 -13.35 1.05
C ALA A 133 33.33 -12.94 1.27
N SER A 134 33.60 -11.62 1.24
CA SER A 134 34.92 -11.06 1.55
C SER A 134 35.33 -11.27 3.02
N ASN A 135 34.35 -11.35 3.94
CA ASN A 135 34.56 -11.72 5.33
C ASN A 135 33.46 -12.69 5.82
N PRO A 136 33.71 -14.02 5.78
CA PRO A 136 32.72 -15.03 6.16
C PRO A 136 32.19 -14.88 7.59
N PHE A 137 33.01 -14.42 8.55
CA PHE A 137 32.59 -14.25 9.94
C PHE A 137 31.60 -13.09 10.12
N ALA A 138 31.83 -11.97 9.43
CA ALA A 138 30.90 -10.84 9.46
C ALA A 138 29.54 -11.22 8.86
N LYS A 139 29.55 -11.92 7.72
CA LYS A 139 28.34 -12.40 7.05
C LYS A 139 27.57 -13.43 7.89
N LEU A 140 28.29 -14.32 8.58
CA LEU A 140 27.69 -15.26 9.54
C LEU A 140 27.03 -14.52 10.70
N GLY A 141 27.69 -13.47 11.22
CA GLY A 141 27.13 -12.62 12.27
C GLY A 141 25.82 -11.96 11.86
N GLU A 142 25.78 -11.35 10.67
CA GLU A 142 24.56 -10.76 10.10
C GLU A 142 23.45 -11.79 9.91
N ALA A 143 23.76 -12.97 9.39
CA ALA A 143 22.81 -14.06 9.19
C ALA A 143 22.22 -14.56 10.52
N VAL A 144 23.04 -14.70 11.56
CA VAL A 144 22.60 -15.08 12.90
C VAL A 144 21.71 -14.02 13.51
N VAL A 145 22.04 -12.73 13.36
CA VAL A 145 21.20 -11.62 13.84
C VAL A 145 19.85 -11.61 13.12
N MET A 146 19.84 -11.80 11.79
CA MET A 146 18.62 -11.90 10.99
C MET A 146 17.75 -13.09 11.41
N LEU A 147 18.34 -14.28 11.60
CA LEU A 147 17.60 -15.47 12.03
C LEU A 147 17.11 -15.34 13.48
N ALA A 148 17.91 -14.80 14.38
CA ALA A 148 17.49 -14.53 15.74
C ALA A 148 16.33 -13.53 15.78
N GLY A 149 16.41 -12.44 15.01
CA GLY A 149 15.34 -11.45 14.89
C GLY A 149 14.04 -12.06 14.33
N THR A 150 14.12 -12.85 13.26
CA THR A 150 12.94 -13.53 12.67
C THR A 150 12.33 -14.54 13.64
N VAL A 151 13.13 -15.35 14.33
CA VAL A 151 12.62 -16.31 15.32
C VAL A 151 11.99 -15.60 16.52
N LEU A 152 12.63 -14.54 17.04
CA LEU A 152 12.10 -13.75 18.15
C LEU A 152 10.76 -13.08 17.77
N THR A 153 10.68 -12.47 16.59
CA THR A 153 9.43 -11.85 16.11
C THR A 153 8.32 -12.88 15.90
N LEU A 154 8.60 -14.03 15.28
CA LEU A 154 7.63 -15.12 15.15
C LEU A 154 7.17 -15.66 16.51
N ALA A 155 8.08 -15.78 17.47
CA ALA A 155 7.75 -16.20 18.83
C ALA A 155 6.86 -15.17 19.57
N ALA A 156 7.02 -13.87 19.30
CA ALA A 156 6.13 -12.84 19.83
C ALA A 156 4.70 -12.99 19.33
N PHE A 157 4.51 -13.39 18.07
CA PHE A 157 3.20 -13.64 17.46
C PHE A 157 2.71 -15.08 17.61
N HIS A 158 3.43 -15.95 18.33
CA HIS A 158 3.02 -17.33 18.51
C HIS A 158 1.80 -17.43 19.45
N PHE A 159 0.61 -17.61 18.86
CA PHE A 159 -0.67 -17.79 19.55
C PHE A 159 -0.86 -19.20 20.14
N GLY A 160 0.20 -19.84 20.64
CA GLY A 160 0.19 -21.19 21.19
C GLY A 160 -0.22 -21.30 22.67
N ALA A 161 -1.01 -20.37 23.20
CA ALA A 161 -1.50 -20.45 24.57
C ALA A 161 -2.52 -21.61 24.66
N LYS A 162 -2.07 -22.78 25.14
CA LYS A 162 -2.99 -23.83 25.56
C LYS A 162 -3.79 -23.30 26.76
N ARG A 163 -5.12 -23.34 26.66
CA ARG A 163 -6.01 -23.05 27.79
C ARG A 163 -5.83 -24.18 28.81
N ALA A 164 -5.37 -23.84 30.02
CA ALA A 164 -5.45 -24.78 31.14
C ALA A 164 -6.93 -25.04 31.49
N PRO A 165 -7.26 -26.16 32.18
CA PRO A 165 -8.61 -26.44 32.66
C PRO A 165 -9.23 -25.32 33.52
N ASP A 166 -8.39 -24.42 34.05
CA ASP A 166 -8.72 -23.29 34.93
C ASP A 166 -8.81 -21.92 34.21
N GLY A 167 -8.87 -21.91 32.87
CA GLY A 167 -9.02 -20.69 32.08
C GLY A 167 -7.78 -19.79 31.98
N THR A 168 -6.71 -20.07 32.74
CA THR A 168 -5.44 -19.34 32.64
C THR A 168 -4.58 -19.88 31.49
N PRO A 169 -3.99 -19.00 30.65
CA PRO A 169 -3.07 -19.44 29.60
C PRO A 169 -1.75 -19.90 30.22
N LYS A 170 -1.54 -21.23 30.32
CA LYS A 170 -0.23 -21.80 30.68
C LYS A 170 0.64 -21.88 29.44
N ARG A 171 1.63 -20.99 29.35
CA ARG A 171 2.70 -21.03 28.35
C ARG A 171 3.98 -21.56 29.00
N ASN A 172 4.81 -22.27 28.24
CA ASN A 172 6.15 -22.64 28.73
C ASN A 172 6.95 -21.37 29.01
N VAL A 173 7.60 -21.31 30.18
CA VAL A 173 8.38 -20.14 30.65
C VAL A 173 9.42 -19.71 29.60
N LEU A 174 10.07 -20.67 28.93
CA LEU A 174 11.04 -20.39 27.88
C LEU A 174 10.42 -19.64 26.68
N VAL A 175 9.23 -20.04 26.24
CA VAL A 175 8.50 -19.37 25.14
C VAL A 175 8.05 -17.97 25.58
N GLU A 176 7.81 -17.77 26.86
CA GLU A 176 7.43 -16.46 27.39
C GLU A 176 8.55 -15.44 27.38
N TRP A 177 9.75 -15.85 27.77
CA TRP A 177 10.96 -15.03 27.64
C TRP A 177 11.27 -14.70 26.19
N VAL A 178 11.29 -15.70 25.30
CA VAL A 178 11.57 -15.50 23.87
C VAL A 178 10.55 -14.54 23.24
N ALA A 179 9.26 -14.67 23.56
CA ALA A 179 8.22 -13.77 23.07
C ALA A 179 8.32 -12.34 23.66
N TRP A 180 8.84 -12.18 24.88
CA TRP A 180 9.09 -10.86 25.45
C TRP A 180 10.18 -10.12 24.67
N PHE A 181 11.30 -10.78 24.38
CA PHE A 181 12.35 -10.22 23.53
C PHE A 181 11.86 -9.93 22.11
N GLY A 182 11.02 -10.80 21.55
CA GLY A 182 10.37 -10.53 20.26
C GLY A 182 9.50 -9.28 20.25
N ARG A 183 8.73 -9.03 21.31
CA ARG A 183 7.92 -7.79 21.45
C ARG A 183 8.80 -6.54 21.55
N LEU A 184 9.93 -6.63 22.26
CA LEU A 184 10.91 -5.55 22.33
C LEU A 184 11.49 -5.27 20.93
N PHE A 185 11.86 -6.32 20.20
CA PHE A 185 12.37 -6.18 18.82
C PHE A 185 11.34 -5.50 17.91
N ILE A 186 10.08 -5.94 17.94
CA ILE A 186 8.97 -5.32 17.19
C ILE A 186 8.81 -3.83 17.55
N ALA A 187 8.84 -3.50 18.84
CA ALA A 187 8.72 -2.11 19.30
C ALA A 187 9.87 -1.23 18.76
N ILE A 188 11.10 -1.75 18.76
CA ILE A 188 12.26 -1.05 18.18
C ILE A 188 12.08 -0.88 16.68
N THR A 189 11.71 -1.93 15.94
CA THR A 189 11.50 -1.87 14.49
C THR A 189 10.43 -0.85 14.13
N PHE A 190 9.27 -0.87 14.80
CA PHE A 190 8.23 0.14 14.58
C PHE A 190 8.68 1.55 14.96
N GLY A 191 9.47 1.70 16.03
CA GLY A 191 10.07 2.98 16.40
C GLY A 191 10.96 3.55 15.29
N VAL A 192 11.83 2.72 14.70
CA VAL A 192 12.69 3.11 13.58
C VAL A 192 11.87 3.45 12.33
N LEU A 193 10.87 2.63 11.97
CA LEU A 193 10.00 2.91 10.83
C LEU A 193 9.22 4.21 11.01
N PHE A 194 8.65 4.44 12.20
CA PHE A 194 7.94 5.67 12.52
C PHE A 194 8.87 6.89 12.45
N ALA A 195 10.07 6.81 13.03
CA ALA A 195 11.06 7.88 12.96
C ALA A 195 11.48 8.17 11.51
N GLY A 196 11.65 7.13 10.68
CA GLY A 196 11.96 7.27 9.26
C GLY A 196 10.85 7.96 8.47
N VAL A 197 9.59 7.55 8.68
CA VAL A 197 8.42 8.18 8.04
C VAL A 197 8.26 9.63 8.51
N TYR A 198 8.42 9.88 9.80
CA TYR A 198 8.36 11.23 10.36
C TYR A 198 9.44 12.13 9.78
N LEU A 199 10.68 11.65 9.68
CA LEU A 199 11.78 12.39 9.06
C LEU A 199 11.49 12.67 7.58
N ALA A 200 11.04 11.69 6.83
CA ALA A 200 10.67 11.86 5.42
C ALA A 200 9.55 12.90 5.25
N ALA A 201 8.54 12.88 6.13
CA ALA A 201 7.47 13.86 6.14
C ALA A 201 7.97 15.28 6.48
N LEU A 202 8.86 15.41 7.46
CA LEU A 202 9.49 16.70 7.80
C LEU A 202 10.34 17.23 6.65
N VAL A 203 11.15 16.38 6.01
CA VAL A 203 11.97 16.75 4.86
C VAL A 203 11.06 17.22 3.72
N ALA A 204 10.01 16.46 3.38
CA ALA A 204 9.05 16.86 2.37
C ALA A 204 8.35 18.19 2.74
N MET A 205 8.02 18.43 4.01
CA MET A 205 7.45 19.69 4.46
C MET A 205 8.43 20.86 4.28
N ILE A 206 9.70 20.67 4.66
CA ILE A 206 10.76 21.68 4.50
C ILE A 206 10.96 22.01 3.02
N GLU A 207 11.03 21.00 2.15
CA GLU A 207 11.13 21.19 0.69
C GLU A 207 9.95 21.99 0.14
N ARG A 208 8.72 21.70 0.60
CA ARG A 208 7.52 22.43 0.18
C ARG A 208 7.51 23.88 0.68
N LEU A 209 7.90 24.13 1.92
CA LEU A 209 8.04 25.49 2.45
C LEU A 209 9.13 26.27 1.72
N GLY A 210 10.27 25.64 1.43
CA GLY A 210 11.34 26.23 0.64
C GLY A 210 10.89 26.59 -0.77
N SER A 211 10.14 25.70 -1.43
CA SER A 211 9.54 25.95 -2.74
C SER A 211 8.57 27.14 -2.72
N ILE A 212 7.73 27.27 -1.68
CA ILE A 212 6.83 28.42 -1.49
C ILE A 212 7.62 29.72 -1.35
N ILE A 213 8.67 29.73 -0.50
CA ILE A 213 9.50 30.92 -0.28
C ILE A 213 10.21 31.33 -1.57
N GLN A 214 10.84 30.38 -2.27
CA GLN A 214 11.52 30.65 -3.54
C GLN A 214 10.57 31.20 -4.60
N PHE A 215 9.36 30.66 -4.69
CA PHE A 215 8.33 31.17 -5.59
C PHE A 215 7.94 32.62 -5.25
N ILE A 216 7.77 32.96 -3.97
CA ILE A 216 7.47 34.33 -3.52
C ILE A 216 8.64 35.27 -3.82
N LEU A 217 9.88 34.84 -3.55
CA LEU A 217 11.07 35.65 -3.84
C LEU A 217 11.25 35.89 -5.34
N GLN A 218 10.95 34.90 -6.17
CA GLN A 218 10.96 35.06 -7.63
C GLN A 218 9.91 36.08 -8.10
N LEU A 219 8.76 36.15 -7.42
CA LEU A 219 7.68 37.09 -7.75
C LEU A 219 7.96 38.52 -7.28
N ILE A 220 8.69 38.69 -6.16
CA ILE A 220 9.04 40.00 -5.57
C ILE A 220 10.35 40.56 -6.16
N GLY A 221 11.29 39.68 -6.54
CA GLY A 221 12.62 40.01 -7.07
C GLY A 221 12.68 40.20 -8.59
N SER A 222 11.52 40.35 -9.24
CA SER A 222 11.34 40.70 -10.66
C SER A 222 10.56 41.99 -10.81
#